data_AF-A0A8H7AA80-F1
#
_entry.id   AF-A0A8H7AA80-F1
#
_cell.length_a   1.000
_cell.length_b   1.000
_cell.length_c   1.000
_cell.angle_alpha   90.00
_cell.angle_beta   90.00
_cell.angle_gamma   90.00
#
_symmetry.space_group_name_H-M   'P 1'
#
loop_
_entity.id
_entity.type
_entity.pdbx_description
1 polymer ?
#
loop_
_entity_poly.entity_id
_entity_poly.type
_entity_poly.pdbx_seq_one_letter_code
_entity_poly.pdbx_strand_id
1 'polypeptide(L)'
;MAKEVKARSNIILGLDKGHPTSALERKHRISRTKGHLSKRTAFVREIVKEVAGLAPYERRVIELLRNGKDKRARKLAKKRLGTFGRAKRKVDELQGVIAESRRTGGH
;
A
#
# COMPACT_ATOMS: atom_id res chain seq x y z
N MET A 1 9.68 18.69 -8.42
CA MET A 1 10.20 19.93 -7.80
C MET A 1 11.51 19.57 -7.14
N ALA A 2 12.62 20.14 -7.60
CA ALA A 2 13.92 19.91 -6.99
C ALA A 2 13.80 20.26 -5.52
N LYS A 3 14.13 19.30 -4.65
CA LYS A 3 14.03 19.50 -3.21
C LYS A 3 15.10 20.55 -2.87
N GLU A 4 14.69 21.71 -2.37
CA GLU A 4 15.61 22.76 -1.96
C GLU A 4 16.50 22.20 -0.85
N VAL A 5 17.73 21.83 -1.19
CA VAL A 5 18.66 21.22 -0.24
C VAL A 5 19.25 22.38 0.56
N LYS A 6 18.72 22.60 1.77
CA LYS A 6 19.27 23.55 2.72
C LYS A 6 20.77 23.27 2.91
N ALA A 7 21.61 24.29 2.70
CA ALA A 7 23.06 24.16 2.80
C ALA A 7 23.44 23.80 4.24
N ARG A 8 24.34 22.82 4.41
CA ARG A 8 24.82 22.43 5.73
C ARG A 8 25.72 23.52 6.32
N SER A 9 25.58 23.79 7.61
CA SER A 9 26.20 24.93 8.30
C SER A 9 27.63 24.68 8.81
N ASN A 10 28.24 23.54 8.50
CA ASN A 10 29.58 23.15 8.99
C ASN A 10 29.70 23.12 10.52
N ILE A 11 28.59 22.89 11.23
CA ILE A 11 28.53 22.74 12.70
C ILE A 11 28.46 21.24 13.04
N ILE A 12 28.93 20.84 14.23
CA ILE A 12 28.93 19.44 14.72
C ILE A 12 27.52 18.98 15.15
N LEU A 13 26.67 19.89 15.63
CA LEU A 13 25.33 19.62 16.16
C LEU A 13 24.30 20.58 15.54
N GLY A 14 23.03 20.17 15.49
CA GLY A 14 21.95 20.91 14.82
C GLY A 14 21.33 20.14 13.64
N LEU A 15 20.23 20.65 13.10
CA LEU A 15 19.49 20.02 11.99
C LEU A 15 20.27 20.04 10.67
N ASP A 16 20.99 21.14 10.40
CA ASP A 16 21.76 21.35 9.17
C ASP A 16 23.26 21.10 9.35
N LYS A 17 23.61 20.27 10.33
CA LYS A 17 25.00 19.99 10.69
C LYS A 17 25.78 19.27 9.57
N GLY A 18 27.10 19.34 9.66
CA GLY A 18 28.04 18.65 8.79
C GLY A 18 28.59 19.51 7.66
N HIS A 19 29.54 18.93 6.91
CA HIS A 19 30.27 19.63 5.87
C HIS A 19 29.35 20.04 4.71
N PRO A 20 29.37 21.32 4.26
CA PRO A 20 28.60 21.77 3.10
C PRO A 20 29.07 21.01 1.86
N THR A 21 28.16 20.24 1.26
CA THR A 21 28.42 19.44 0.05
C THR A 21 27.30 19.66 -0.95
N SER A 22 27.64 19.71 -2.24
CA SER A 22 26.66 19.73 -3.33
C SER A 22 26.18 18.31 -3.60
N ALA A 23 24.91 18.03 -3.29
CA ALA A 23 24.32 16.72 -3.54
C ALA A 23 24.05 16.53 -5.05
N LEU A 24 24.64 15.50 -5.64
CA LEU A 24 24.37 15.09 -7.02
C LEU A 24 23.09 14.24 -7.11
N GLU A 25 22.22 14.54 -8.07
CA GLU A 25 21.08 13.68 -8.39
C GLU A 25 21.55 12.39 -9.07
N ARG A 26 21.49 11.27 -8.33
CA ARG A 26 21.86 9.95 -8.84
C ARG A 26 20.66 9.29 -9.51
N LYS A 27 20.87 8.70 -10.70
CA LYS A 27 19.87 7.83 -11.33
C LYS A 27 19.49 6.67 -10.39
N HIS A 28 18.21 6.35 -10.36
CA HIS A 28 17.70 5.27 -9.51
C HIS A 28 18.27 3.91 -9.96
N ARG A 29 18.76 3.11 -9.01
CA ARG A 29 19.30 1.78 -9.31
C ARG A 29 18.18 0.80 -9.63
N ILE A 30 18.37 -0.04 -10.65
CA ILE A 30 17.39 -1.05 -11.08
C ILE A 30 17.00 -2.00 -9.92
N SER A 31 17.95 -2.34 -9.03
CA SER A 31 17.68 -3.20 -7.87
C SER A 31 16.63 -2.66 -6.91
N ARG A 32 16.47 -1.33 -6.81
CA ARG A 32 15.43 -0.69 -6.00
C ARG A 32 14.04 -0.73 -6.65
N THR A 33 13.97 -1.06 -7.94
CA THR A 33 12.70 -1.20 -8.69
C THR A 33 12.06 -2.59 -8.47
N LYS A 34 12.71 -3.50 -7.74
CA LYS A 34 12.16 -4.82 -7.42
C LYS A 34 10.86 -4.67 -6.61
N GLY A 35 9.77 -5.26 -7.12
CA GLY A 35 8.44 -5.23 -6.48
C GLY A 35 7.47 -4.21 -7.06
N HIS A 36 7.90 -3.37 -8.01
CA HIS A 36 6.97 -2.53 -8.78
C HIS A 36 6.00 -3.38 -9.61
N LEU A 37 4.74 -2.94 -9.65
CA LEU A 37 3.70 -3.62 -10.40
C LEU A 37 3.84 -3.31 -11.89
N SER A 38 4.08 -4.34 -12.70
CA SER A 38 4.06 -4.22 -14.17
C SER A 38 2.64 -4.40 -14.72
N LYS A 39 2.34 -3.84 -15.90
CA LYS A 39 1.03 -4.00 -16.58
C LYS A 39 0.66 -5.48 -16.77
N ARG A 40 1.62 -6.29 -17.23
CA ARG A 40 1.44 -7.73 -17.42
C ARG A 40 1.14 -8.44 -16.10
N THR A 41 1.89 -8.14 -15.04
CA THR A 41 1.67 -8.77 -13.73
C THR A 41 0.34 -8.36 -13.10
N ALA A 42 -0.12 -7.11 -13.32
CA ALA A 42 -1.43 -6.65 -12.88
C ALA A 42 -2.55 -7.46 -13.55
N PHE A 43 -2.51 -7.56 -14.89
CA PHE A 43 -3.50 -8.31 -15.68
C PHE A 43 -3.58 -9.79 -15.26
N VAL A 44 -2.43 -10.46 -15.11
CA VAL A 44 -2.41 -11.87 -14.67
C VAL A 44 -2.99 -12.02 -13.25
N ARG A 45 -2.71 -11.08 -12.34
CA ARG A 45 -3.26 -11.14 -10.97
C ARG A 45 -4.77 -10.91 -10.92
N GLU A 46 -5.30 -10.11 -11.82
CA GLU A 46 -6.74 -9.85 -11.93
C GLU A 46 -7.48 -11.12 -12.34
N ILE A 47 -7.04 -11.78 -13.42
CA ILE A 47 -7.58 -13.07 -13.88
C ILE A 47 -7.54 -14.12 -12.77
N VAL A 48 -6.41 -14.27 -12.08
CA VAL A 48 -6.28 -15.27 -11.01
C VAL A 48 -7.26 -15.02 -9.87
N LYS A 49 -7.52 -13.75 -9.51
CA LYS A 49 -8.48 -13.42 -8.44
C LYS A 49 -9.92 -13.71 -8.85
N GLU A 50 -10.26 -13.47 -10.12
CA GLU A 50 -11.57 -13.80 -10.67
C GLU A 50 -11.81 -15.31 -10.62
N VAL A 51 -10.85 -16.10 -11.09
CA VAL A 51 -10.98 -17.57 -11.16
C VAL A 51 -10.93 -18.23 -9.77
N ALA A 52 -9.99 -17.83 -8.91
CA ALA A 52 -9.82 -18.46 -7.60
C ALA A 52 -10.83 -17.98 -6.54
N GLY A 53 -11.43 -16.81 -6.76
CA GLY A 53 -12.38 -16.19 -5.83
C GLY A 53 -11.74 -15.73 -4.50
N LEU A 54 -12.61 -15.45 -3.52
CA LEU A 54 -12.21 -14.91 -2.22
C LEU A 54 -12.03 -16.00 -1.16
N ALA A 55 -10.95 -15.87 -0.39
CA ALA A 55 -10.68 -16.73 0.75
C ALA A 55 -11.74 -16.56 1.86
N PRO A 56 -11.98 -17.58 2.71
CA PRO A 56 -13.02 -17.51 3.75
C PRO A 56 -12.88 -16.32 4.71
N TYR A 57 -11.64 -15.95 5.06
CA TYR A 57 -11.40 -14.81 5.94
C TYR A 57 -11.67 -13.46 5.24
N GLU A 58 -11.45 -13.37 3.93
CA GLU A 58 -11.72 -12.17 3.14
C GLU A 58 -13.22 -11.93 3.03
N ARG A 59 -14.00 -12.99 2.79
CA ARG A 59 -15.47 -12.96 2.82
C ARG A 59 -15.99 -12.45 4.17
N ARG A 60 -15.46 -12.96 5.28
CA ARG A 60 -15.85 -12.48 6.62
C ARG A 60 -15.46 -11.02 6.88
N VAL A 61 -14.34 -10.55 6.30
CA VAL A 61 -13.98 -9.13 6.38
C VAL A 61 -14.97 -8.28 5.60
N ILE A 62 -15.36 -8.69 4.39
CA ILE A 62 -16.37 -7.99 3.58
C ILE A 62 -17.70 -7.88 4.33
N GLU A 63 -18.16 -8.95 4.97
CA GLU A 63 -19.38 -8.93 5.81
C GLU A 63 -19.29 -7.88 6.94
N LEU A 64 -18.14 -7.79 7.60
CA LEU A 64 -17.93 -6.80 8.66
C LEU A 64 -17.89 -5.37 8.11
N LEU A 65 -17.31 -5.17 6.93
CA LEU A 65 -17.25 -3.87 6.25
C LEU A 65 -18.63 -3.43 5.76
N ARG A 66 -19.45 -4.35 5.21
CA ARG A 66 -20.84 -4.06 4.81
C ARG A 66 -21.70 -3.59 5.99
N ASN A 67 -21.42 -4.13 7.18
CA ASN A 67 -22.09 -3.77 8.43
C ASN A 67 -21.49 -2.54 9.14
N GLY A 68 -20.55 -1.81 8.53
CA GLY A 68 -19.90 -0.63 9.13
C GLY A 68 -18.98 -0.93 10.31
N LYS A 69 -18.54 -2.18 10.51
CA LYS A 69 -17.71 -2.61 11.65
C LYS A 69 -16.21 -2.60 11.33
N ASP A 70 -15.69 -1.46 10.86
CA ASP A 70 -14.31 -1.32 10.37
C ASP A 70 -13.22 -1.69 11.38
N LYS A 71 -13.39 -1.29 12.65
CA LYS A 71 -12.44 -1.63 13.72
C LYS A 71 -12.35 -3.14 13.95
N ARG A 72 -13.48 -3.85 13.82
CA ARG A 72 -13.55 -5.31 13.96
C ARG A 72 -12.98 -6.00 12.73
N ALA A 73 -13.26 -5.50 11.53
CA ALA A 73 -12.66 -5.96 10.28
C ALA A 73 -11.12 -5.89 10.32
N ARG A 74 -10.56 -4.75 10.77
CA ARG A 74 -9.12 -4.57 10.93
C ARG A 74 -8.51 -5.48 12.00
N LYS A 75 -9.20 -5.72 13.12
CA LYS A 75 -8.75 -6.69 14.13
C LYS A 75 -8.72 -8.12 13.58
N LEU A 76 -9.75 -8.54 12.83
CA LEU A 76 -9.80 -9.86 12.22
C LEU A 76 -8.68 -10.03 11.18
N ALA A 77 -8.52 -9.04 10.28
CA ALA A 77 -7.48 -9.06 9.26
C ALA A 77 -6.08 -9.07 9.89
N LYS A 78 -5.84 -8.31 10.97
CA LYS A 78 -4.57 -8.35 11.72
C LYS A 78 -4.32 -9.73 12.33
N LYS A 79 -5.33 -10.38 12.92
CA LYS A 79 -5.19 -11.74 13.47
C LYS A 79 -4.82 -12.76 12.39
N ARG A 80 -5.27 -12.59 11.15
CA ARG A 80 -4.98 -13.50 10.02
C ARG A 80 -3.66 -13.20 9.30
N LEU A 81 -3.31 -11.92 9.12
CA LEU A 81 -2.14 -11.49 8.34
C LEU A 81 -0.92 -11.10 9.19
N GLY A 82 -1.09 -11.03 10.51
CA GLY A 82 -0.06 -10.71 11.51
C GLY A 82 0.06 -9.23 11.84
N THR A 83 0.45 -8.39 10.86
CA THR A 83 0.77 -6.97 11.12
C THR A 83 -0.37 -6.02 10.73
N PHE A 84 -0.42 -4.86 11.39
CA PHE A 84 -1.45 -3.86 11.12
C PHE A 84 -1.32 -3.24 9.72
N GLY A 85 -0.10 -3.00 9.24
CA GLY A 85 0.12 -2.48 7.88
C GLY A 85 -0.42 -3.41 6.78
N ARG A 86 -0.24 -4.72 6.94
CA ARG A 86 -0.81 -5.74 6.03
C ARG A 86 -2.33 -5.79 6.12
N ALA A 87 -2.86 -5.77 7.35
CA ALA A 87 -4.31 -5.75 7.60
C ALA A 87 -4.98 -4.53 6.98
N LYS A 88 -4.42 -3.34 7.15
CA LYS A 88 -4.92 -2.10 6.56
C LYS A 88 -4.96 -2.20 5.04
N ARG A 89 -3.84 -2.57 4.41
CA ARG A 89 -3.76 -2.75 2.95
C ARG A 89 -4.81 -3.74 2.43
N LYS A 90 -5.03 -4.84 3.14
CA LYS A 90 -6.02 -5.84 2.73
C LYS A 90 -7.46 -5.36 2.91
N VAL A 91 -7.75 -4.62 3.97
CA VAL A 91 -9.07 -4.02 4.18
C VAL A 91 -9.37 -2.99 3.10
N ASP A 92 -8.39 -2.15 2.74
CA ASP A 92 -8.53 -1.15 1.68
C ASP A 92 -8.79 -1.83 0.32
N GLU A 93 -8.12 -2.96 0.03
CA GLU A 93 -8.40 -3.79 -1.16
C GLU A 93 -9.84 -4.32 -1.18
N LEU A 94 -10.33 -4.85 -0.06
CA LEU A 94 -11.68 -5.40 0.05
C LEU A 94 -12.77 -4.33 0.01
N GLN A 95 -12.49 -3.11 0.46
CA GLN A 95 -13.38 -1.95 0.25
C GLN A 95 -13.53 -1.63 -1.24
N GLY A 96 -12.45 -1.75 -2.02
CA GLY A 96 -12.49 -1.62 -3.48
C GLY A 96 -13.43 -2.64 -4.13
N VAL A 97 -13.34 -3.92 -3.72
CA VAL A 97 -14.23 -4.99 -4.20
C VAL A 97 -15.70 -4.69 -3.89
N ILE A 98 -16.00 -4.14 -2.70
CA ILE A 98 -17.38 -3.75 -2.35
C ILE A 98 -17.87 -2.61 -3.25
N ALA A 99 -17.02 -1.61 -3.52
CA ALA A 99 -17.38 -0.48 -4.36
C ALA A 99 -17.60 -0.89 -5.83
N GLU A 100 -16.85 -1.87 -6.32
CA GLU A 100 -17.06 -2.47 -7.64
C GLU A 100 -18.34 -3.28 -7.71
N SER A 101 -18.58 -4.17 -6.74
CA SER A 101 -19.82 -4.94 -6.64
C SER A 101 -21.08 -4.06 -6.55
N ARG A 102 -21.00 -2.89 -5.93
CA ARG A 102 -22.10 -1.91 -5.90
C ARG A 102 -22.33 -1.24 -7.24
N ARG A 103 -21.27 -0.98 -8.02
CA ARG A 103 -21.38 -0.41 -9.37
C ARG A 103 -22.02 -1.40 -10.33
N THR A 104 -21.57 -2.65 -10.31
CA THR A 104 -22.12 -3.69 -11.20
C THR A 104 -23.57 -4.05 -10.88
N GLY A 105 -23.97 -4.05 -9.60
CA GLY A 105 -25.34 -4.38 -9.19
C GLY A 105 -26.37 -3.25 -9.36
N GLY A 106 -25.93 -2.05 -9.75
CA GLY A 106 -26.80 -0.91 -10.05
C GLY A 106 -27.02 -0.67 -11.55
N HIS A 107 -26.45 -1.53 -12.40
CA HIS A 107 -26.68 -1.58 -13.84
C HIS A 107 -27.67 -2.69 -14.19
#